data_AF-Q9VIL5-F1
#
_entry.id   AF-Q9VIL5-F1
#
_cell.length_a   1.000
_cell.length_b   1.000
_cell.length_c   1.000
_cell.angle_alpha   90.00
_cell.angle_beta   90.00
_cell.angle_gamma   90.00
#
_symmetry.space_group_name_H-M   'P 1'
#
loop_
_entity.id
_entity.type
_entity.pdbx_description
1 polymer ?
#
loop_
_entity_poly.entity_id
_entity_poly.type
_entity_poly.pdbx_seq_one_letter_code
_entity_poly.pdbx_strand_id
1 'polypeptide(L)'
;MKIIALLVLANLGFALSSKEYDEHERLVTWRLRNIVNKYKYLATGNAEFSRWIEKVNNAAARSNLEVKLDTEGYFKVYDEQRQLLEDNITQRLNTLRSLISLRKGGKRCVRFYQHQENELKNAYKFSNQKKEEVFVNSLKKCFAPPAIQEYDYDYYLGY
;
A
#
# COMPACT_ATOMS: atom_id res chain seq x y z
N MET A 1 -8.24 51.42 36.04
CA MET A 1 -7.85 51.14 34.64
C MET A 1 -7.16 49.80 34.41
N LYS A 2 -6.44 49.20 35.38
CA LYS A 2 -5.76 47.89 35.19
C LYS A 2 -6.71 46.71 34.92
N ILE A 3 -7.88 46.65 35.57
CA ILE A 3 -8.86 45.57 35.40
C ILE A 3 -9.41 45.50 33.97
N ILE A 4 -9.74 46.66 33.37
CA ILE A 4 -10.26 46.72 32.00
C ILE A 4 -9.22 46.20 31.01
N ALA A 5 -7.96 46.60 31.17
CA ALA A 5 -6.86 46.11 30.32
C ALA A 5 -6.69 44.58 30.42
N LEU A 6 -6.77 44.01 31.62
CA LEU A 6 -6.69 42.55 31.82
C LEU A 6 -7.86 41.81 31.15
N LEU A 7 -9.08 42.32 31.27
CA LEU A 7 -10.26 41.72 30.62
C LEU A 7 -10.16 41.78 29.09
N VAL A 8 -9.69 42.90 28.54
CA VAL A 8 -9.45 43.04 27.10
C VAL A 8 -8.40 42.05 26.61
N LEU A 9 -7.28 41.92 27.34
CA LEU A 9 -6.21 40.96 27.00
C LEU A 9 -6.69 39.51 27.07
N ALA A 10 -7.47 39.15 28.10
CA ALA A 10 -8.06 37.82 28.22
C ALA A 10 -8.97 37.51 27.03
N ASN A 11 -9.89 38.43 26.68
CA ASN A 11 -10.81 38.26 25.55
C ASN A 11 -10.07 38.16 24.21
N LEU A 12 -9.01 38.96 24.00
CA LEU A 12 -8.15 38.85 22.81
C LEU A 12 -7.44 37.49 22.77
N GLY A 13 -6.91 37.02 23.90
CA GLY A 13 -6.28 35.70 24.02
C GLY A 13 -7.25 34.56 23.68
N PHE A 14 -8.47 34.60 24.23
CA PHE A 14 -9.52 33.63 23.89
C PHE A 14 -9.90 33.68 22.42
N ALA A 15 -10.09 34.88 21.85
CA ALA A 15 -10.46 35.04 20.44
C ALA A 15 -9.35 34.58 19.48
N LEU A 16 -8.08 34.80 19.84
CA LEU A 16 -6.93 34.31 19.06
C LEU A 16 -6.83 32.79 19.13
N SER A 17 -6.96 32.20 20.33
CA SER A 17 -6.92 30.75 20.52
C SER A 17 -8.07 30.04 19.79
N SER A 18 -9.28 30.59 19.82
CA SER A 18 -10.42 30.03 19.07
C SER A 18 -10.18 30.12 17.56
N LYS A 19 -9.61 31.23 17.08
CA LYS A 19 -9.30 31.41 15.66
C LYS A 19 -8.24 30.40 15.19
N GLU A 20 -7.18 30.21 15.97
CA GLU A 20 -6.13 29.23 15.68
C GLU A 20 -6.70 27.81 15.65
N TYR A 21 -7.55 27.46 16.62
CA TYR A 21 -8.24 26.17 16.65
C TYR A 21 -9.10 25.95 15.39
N ASP A 22 -9.91 26.93 15.01
CA ASP A 22 -10.76 26.87 13.81
C ASP A 22 -9.93 26.74 12.53
N GLU A 23 -8.79 27.42 12.44
CA GLU A 23 -7.86 27.32 11.32
C GLU A 23 -7.24 25.92 11.22
N HIS A 24 -6.82 25.35 12.35
CA HIS A 24 -6.34 23.96 12.39
C HIS A 24 -7.42 22.97 11.97
N GLU A 25 -8.63 23.12 12.49
CA GLU A 25 -9.75 22.25 12.11
C GLU A 25 -10.05 22.31 10.62
N ARG A 26 -10.11 23.51 10.04
CA ARG A 26 -10.31 23.72 8.60
C ARG A 26 -9.22 23.06 7.78
N LEU A 27 -7.96 23.21 8.18
CA LEU A 27 -6.82 22.66 7.46
C LEU A 27 -6.83 21.12 7.49
N VAL A 28 -7.09 20.50 8.65
CA VAL A 28 -7.18 19.04 8.75
C VAL A 28 -8.36 18.52 7.93
N THR A 29 -9.54 19.15 8.02
CA THR A 29 -10.70 18.79 7.19
C THR A 29 -10.37 18.87 5.70
N TRP A 30 -9.67 19.91 5.26
CA TRP A 30 -9.22 20.04 3.87
C TRP A 30 -8.31 18.88 3.45
N ARG A 31 -7.33 18.50 4.28
CA ARG A 31 -6.44 17.37 3.98
C ARG A 31 -7.19 16.04 3.90
N LEU A 32 -8.11 15.77 4.84
CA LEU A 32 -8.93 14.55 4.80
C LEU A 32 -9.80 14.50 3.52
N ARG A 33 -10.42 15.63 3.14
CA ARG A 33 -11.20 15.71 1.88
C ARG A 33 -10.32 15.47 0.65
N ASN A 34 -9.08 15.95 0.65
CA ASN A 34 -8.14 15.68 -0.43
C ASN A 34 -7.76 14.19 -0.51
N ILE A 35 -7.55 13.54 0.63
CA ILE A 35 -7.33 12.08 0.69
C ILE A 35 -8.52 11.35 0.04
N VAL A 36 -9.75 11.68 0.43
CA VAL A 36 -10.96 11.08 -0.15
C VAL A 36 -11.02 11.31 -1.66
N ASN A 37 -10.83 12.55 -2.11
CA ASN A 37 -10.89 12.88 -3.54
C ASN A 37 -9.82 12.18 -4.37
N LYS A 38 -8.59 12.06 -3.84
CA LYS A 38 -7.48 11.37 -4.49
C LYS A 38 -7.78 9.89 -4.67
N TYR A 39 -8.31 9.23 -3.64
CA TYR A 39 -8.34 7.77 -3.59
C TYR A 39 -9.71 7.14 -3.80
N LYS A 40 -10.82 7.89 -3.82
CA LYS A 40 -12.19 7.33 -3.94
C LYS A 40 -12.37 6.35 -5.09
N TYR A 41 -11.76 6.62 -6.25
CA TYR A 41 -11.82 5.70 -7.39
C TYR A 41 -10.76 4.60 -7.33
N LEU A 42 -9.55 4.93 -6.87
CA LEU A 42 -8.44 3.98 -6.72
C LEU A 42 -8.73 2.88 -5.69
N ALA A 43 -9.56 3.15 -4.70
CA ALA A 43 -9.99 2.16 -3.72
C ALA A 43 -10.96 1.11 -4.28
N THR A 44 -11.55 1.34 -5.46
CA THR A 44 -12.55 0.45 -6.05
C THR A 44 -11.98 -0.95 -6.26
N GLY A 45 -12.70 -1.97 -5.75
CA GLY A 45 -12.28 -3.36 -5.83
C GLY A 45 -11.31 -3.82 -4.74
N ASN A 46 -10.91 -2.93 -3.82
CA ASN A 46 -10.17 -3.28 -2.61
C ASN A 46 -11.00 -2.95 -1.36
N ALA A 47 -11.56 -3.98 -0.71
CA ALA A 47 -12.49 -3.79 0.41
C ALA A 47 -11.85 -3.13 1.65
N GLU A 48 -10.56 -3.38 1.91
CA GLU A 48 -9.87 -2.69 3.01
C GLU A 48 -9.64 -1.22 2.67
N PHE A 49 -9.18 -0.93 1.45
CA PHE A 49 -8.92 0.44 1.04
C PHE A 49 -10.21 1.27 1.00
N SER A 50 -11.30 0.72 0.49
CA SER A 50 -12.61 1.38 0.49
C SER A 50 -13.08 1.74 1.90
N ARG A 51 -12.92 0.82 2.88
CA ARG A 51 -13.25 1.10 4.29
C ARG A 51 -12.40 2.22 4.87
N TRP A 52 -11.12 2.31 4.50
CA TRP A 52 -10.28 3.43 4.89
C TRP A 52 -10.75 4.76 4.32
N ILE A 53 -11.10 4.79 3.03
CA ILE A 53 -11.62 6.03 2.40
C ILE A 53 -12.95 6.45 3.03
N GLU A 54 -13.83 5.50 3.34
CA GLU A 54 -15.07 5.77 4.08
C GLU A 54 -14.77 6.33 5.49
N LYS A 55 -13.85 5.72 6.24
CA LYS A 55 -13.44 6.19 7.57
C LYS A 55 -12.88 7.62 7.52
N VAL A 56 -12.02 7.92 6.54
CA VAL A 56 -11.47 9.27 6.32
C VAL A 56 -12.58 10.26 5.98
N ASN A 57 -13.52 9.89 5.11
CA ASN A 57 -14.66 10.72 4.74
C ASN A 57 -15.55 11.04 5.95
N ASN A 58 -15.84 10.02 6.77
CA ASN A 58 -16.64 10.17 7.98
C ASN A 58 -15.93 11.06 9.02
N ALA A 59 -14.60 10.94 9.17
CA ALA A 59 -13.84 11.83 10.05
C ALA A 59 -13.85 13.28 9.54
N ALA A 60 -13.73 13.50 8.23
CA ALA A 60 -13.76 14.83 7.62
C ALA A 60 -15.08 15.58 7.87
N ALA A 61 -16.19 14.84 8.07
CA ALA A 61 -17.52 15.37 8.32
C ALA A 61 -17.82 15.68 9.81
N ARG A 62 -16.98 15.19 10.74
CA ARG A 62 -17.15 15.46 12.19
C ARG A 62 -16.60 16.84 12.55
N SER A 63 -16.97 17.39 13.72
CA SER A 63 -16.39 18.62 14.28
C SER A 63 -15.23 18.36 15.26
N ASN A 64 -15.00 17.10 15.62
CA ASN A 64 -13.95 16.73 16.58
C ASN A 64 -12.57 16.74 15.89
N LEU A 65 -11.70 17.69 16.27
CA LEU A 65 -10.35 17.86 15.73
C LEU A 65 -9.44 16.66 16.01
N GLU A 66 -9.47 16.12 17.21
CA GLU A 66 -8.67 14.96 17.63
C GLU A 66 -8.96 13.75 16.74
N VAL A 67 -10.25 13.41 16.53
CA VAL A 67 -10.67 12.33 15.65
C VAL A 67 -10.18 12.52 14.21
N LYS A 68 -10.14 13.77 13.73
CA LYS A 68 -9.62 14.09 12.39
C LYS A 68 -8.12 13.86 12.30
N LEU A 69 -7.36 14.35 13.29
CA LEU A 69 -5.91 14.20 13.35
C LEU A 69 -5.50 12.74 13.46
N ASP A 70 -6.15 11.98 14.35
CA ASP A 70 -5.93 10.55 14.51
C ASP A 70 -6.23 9.79 13.21
N THR A 71 -7.37 10.09 12.59
CA THR A 71 -7.74 9.43 11.33
C THR A 71 -6.75 9.76 10.22
N GLU A 72 -6.26 11.00 10.15
CA GLU A 72 -5.20 11.39 9.21
C GLU A 72 -3.91 10.59 9.46
N GLY A 73 -3.46 10.53 10.72
CA GLY A 73 -2.25 9.81 11.12
C GLY A 73 -2.33 8.32 10.78
N TYR A 74 -3.39 7.65 11.23
CA TYR A 74 -3.58 6.22 10.98
C TYR A 74 -3.72 5.91 9.48
N PHE A 75 -4.40 6.76 8.71
CA PHE A 75 -4.51 6.57 7.27
C PHE A 75 -3.16 6.69 6.58
N LYS A 76 -2.30 7.65 6.96
CA LYS A 76 -0.97 7.81 6.37
C LYS A 76 -0.10 6.57 6.55
N VAL A 77 -0.09 6.00 7.76
CA VAL A 77 0.65 4.77 8.05
C VAL A 77 0.14 3.60 7.20
N TYR A 78 -1.18 3.45 7.12
CA TYR A 78 -1.81 2.44 6.27
C TYR A 78 -1.44 2.62 4.78
N ASP A 79 -1.52 3.84 4.26
CA ASP A 79 -1.29 4.16 2.85
C ASP A 79 0.18 4.03 2.46
N GLU A 80 1.11 4.34 3.36
CA GLU A 80 2.54 4.11 3.17
C GLU A 80 2.84 2.60 3.03
N GLN A 81 2.32 1.78 3.94
CA GLN A 81 2.48 0.32 3.86
C GLN A 81 1.83 -0.23 2.58
N ARG A 82 0.65 0.27 2.21
CA ARG A 82 -0.07 -0.15 1.00
C ARG A 82 0.78 0.12 -0.25
N GLN A 83 1.32 1.34 -0.38
CA GLN A 83 2.14 1.73 -1.53
C GLN A 83 3.42 0.90 -1.61
N LEU A 84 4.13 0.72 -0.49
CA LEU A 84 5.34 -0.09 -0.45
C LEU A 84 5.09 -1.55 -0.89
N LEU A 85 3.97 -2.13 -0.45
CA LEU A 85 3.57 -3.48 -0.89
C LEU A 85 3.24 -3.53 -2.39
N GLU A 86 2.54 -2.52 -2.91
CA GLU A 86 2.19 -2.43 -4.33
C GLU A 86 3.41 -2.21 -5.24
N ASP A 87 4.39 -1.44 -4.79
CA ASP A 87 5.67 -1.25 -5.48
C ASP A 87 6.46 -2.56 -5.53
N ASN A 88 6.55 -3.26 -4.40
CA ASN A 88 7.17 -4.59 -4.32
C ASN A 88 6.48 -5.61 -5.23
N ILE A 89 5.15 -5.62 -5.26
CA ILE A 89 4.36 -6.47 -6.18
C ILE A 89 4.68 -6.11 -7.64
N THR A 90 4.74 -4.82 -7.97
CA THR A 90 5.09 -4.34 -9.32
C THR A 90 6.47 -4.81 -9.76
N GLN A 91 7.48 -4.63 -8.90
CA GLN A 91 8.85 -5.08 -9.17
C GLN A 91 8.91 -6.61 -9.36
N ARG A 92 8.20 -7.36 -8.52
CA ARG A 92 8.17 -8.81 -8.62
C ARG A 92 7.47 -9.28 -9.89
N LEU A 93 6.37 -8.65 -10.30
CA LEU A 93 5.70 -8.93 -11.58
C LEU A 93 6.65 -8.73 -12.76
N ASN A 94 7.46 -7.67 -12.77
CA ASN A 94 8.47 -7.45 -13.81
C ASN A 94 9.50 -8.59 -13.85
N THR A 95 9.98 -9.02 -12.67
CA THR A 95 10.90 -10.16 -12.58
C THR A 95 10.27 -11.45 -13.14
N LEU A 96 9.01 -11.74 -12.78
CA LEU A 96 8.30 -12.92 -13.27
C LEU A 96 8.11 -12.90 -14.78
N ARG A 97 7.76 -11.74 -15.36
CA ARG A 97 7.64 -11.58 -16.81
C ARG A 97 8.94 -11.92 -17.54
N SER A 98 10.08 -11.46 -17.02
CA SER A 98 11.39 -11.83 -17.57
C SER A 98 11.66 -13.34 -17.46
N LEU A 99 11.37 -13.95 -16.32
CA LEU A 99 11.55 -15.40 -16.11
C LEU A 99 10.69 -16.24 -17.08
N ILE A 100 9.45 -15.81 -17.30
CA ILE A 100 8.50 -16.43 -18.23
C ILE A 100 8.96 -16.26 -19.68
N SER A 101 9.30 -15.04 -20.08
CA SER A 101 9.75 -14.71 -21.44
C SER A 101 11.02 -15.48 -21.82
N LEU A 102 11.99 -15.54 -20.92
CA LEU A 102 13.25 -16.30 -21.09
C LEU A 102 13.09 -17.81 -20.92
N ARG A 103 11.87 -18.30 -20.65
CA ARG A 103 11.57 -19.72 -20.39
C ARG A 103 12.51 -20.37 -19.34
N LYS A 104 12.90 -19.60 -18.32
CA LYS A 104 13.92 -20.03 -17.34
C LYS A 104 13.46 -21.28 -16.58
N GLY A 105 14.25 -22.35 -16.61
CA GLY A 105 13.93 -23.63 -15.97
C GLY A 105 12.90 -24.49 -16.74
N GLY A 106 12.61 -24.14 -18.00
CA GLY A 106 11.75 -24.93 -18.87
C GLY A 106 10.26 -24.85 -18.52
N LYS A 107 9.46 -25.69 -19.18
CA LYS A 107 7.98 -25.64 -19.16
C LYS A 107 7.38 -25.69 -17.75
N ARG A 108 7.95 -26.50 -16.84
CA ARG A 108 7.48 -26.62 -15.45
C ARG A 108 7.64 -25.30 -14.71
N CYS A 109 8.81 -24.67 -14.80
CA CYS A 109 9.07 -23.42 -14.12
C CYS A 109 8.31 -22.25 -14.73
N VAL A 110 8.10 -22.24 -16.05
CA VAL A 110 7.24 -21.24 -16.69
C VAL A 110 5.82 -21.29 -16.11
N ARG A 111 5.21 -22.47 -15.99
CA ARG A 111 3.89 -22.61 -15.35
C ARG A 111 3.87 -22.15 -13.90
N PHE A 112 4.92 -22.48 -13.15
CA PHE A 112 5.09 -22.03 -11.77
C PHE A 112 5.14 -20.50 -11.67
N TYR A 113 5.92 -19.83 -12.53
CA TYR A 113 6.01 -18.36 -12.54
C TYR A 113 4.72 -17.70 -13.06
N GLN A 114 4.01 -18.31 -14.01
CA GLN A 114 2.70 -17.83 -14.46
C GLN A 114 1.66 -17.87 -13.33
N HIS A 115 1.68 -18.92 -12.52
CA HIS A 115 0.83 -18.99 -11.34
C HIS A 115 1.15 -17.87 -10.35
N GLN A 116 2.43 -17.66 -10.02
CA GLN A 116 2.85 -16.53 -9.17
C GLN A 116 2.44 -15.17 -9.75
N GLU A 117 2.54 -14.99 -11.07
CA GLU A 117 2.15 -13.75 -11.73
C GLU A 117 0.65 -13.47 -11.58
N ASN A 118 -0.19 -14.50 -11.74
CA ASN A 118 -1.63 -14.38 -11.60
C ASN A 118 -2.04 -14.04 -10.16
N GLU A 119 -1.43 -14.68 -9.16
CA GLU A 119 -1.67 -14.37 -7.75
C GLU A 119 -1.30 -12.92 -7.43
N LEU A 120 -0.15 -12.44 -7.91
CA LEU A 120 0.29 -11.05 -7.70
C LEU A 120 -0.59 -10.03 -8.42
N LYS A 121 -1.09 -10.32 -9.63
CA LYS A 121 -2.06 -9.46 -10.32
C LYS A 121 -3.36 -9.30 -9.52
N ASN A 122 -3.80 -10.37 -8.85
CA ASN A 122 -4.98 -10.33 -8.00
C ASN A 122 -4.72 -9.63 -6.66
N ALA A 123 -3.47 -9.60 -6.20
CA ALA A 123 -3.10 -9.06 -4.88
C ALA A 123 -3.47 -7.59 -4.67
N TYR A 124 -3.53 -6.76 -5.71
CA TYR A 124 -3.97 -5.35 -5.59
C TYR A 124 -5.37 -5.19 -4.97
N LYS A 125 -6.21 -6.22 -5.07
CA LYS A 125 -7.57 -6.24 -4.49
C LYS A 125 -7.61 -6.67 -3.01
N PHE A 126 -6.50 -7.16 -2.49
CA PHE A 126 -6.43 -7.74 -1.14
C PHE A 126 -6.04 -6.71 -0.08
N SER A 127 -6.25 -7.06 1.19
CA SER A 127 -5.72 -6.29 2.32
C SER A 127 -4.20 -6.22 2.31
N ASN A 128 -3.59 -5.26 3.01
CA ASN A 128 -2.14 -5.16 3.14
C ASN A 128 -1.52 -6.44 3.69
N GLN A 129 -2.10 -7.02 4.74
CA GLN A 129 -1.65 -8.31 5.28
C GLN A 129 -1.65 -9.39 4.19
N LYS A 130 -2.72 -9.49 3.41
CA LYS A 130 -2.81 -10.55 2.39
C LYS A 130 -1.92 -10.25 1.17
N LYS A 131 -1.72 -8.98 0.81
CA LYS A 131 -0.71 -8.56 -0.19
C LYS A 131 0.68 -9.03 0.23
N GLU A 132 1.05 -8.84 1.49
CA GLU A 132 2.33 -9.27 2.05
C GLU A 132 2.51 -10.79 1.97
N GLU A 133 1.53 -11.57 2.40
CA GLU A 133 1.56 -13.03 2.29
C GLU A 133 1.76 -13.52 0.84
N VAL A 134 1.02 -12.93 -0.11
CA VAL A 134 1.13 -13.29 -1.53
C VAL A 134 2.49 -12.88 -2.08
N PHE A 135 2.98 -11.69 -1.73
CA PHE A 135 4.30 -11.21 -2.12
C PHE A 135 5.40 -12.15 -1.60
N VAL A 136 5.43 -12.46 -0.31
CA VAL A 136 6.43 -13.37 0.30
C VAL A 136 6.39 -14.75 -0.36
N ASN A 137 5.19 -15.31 -0.58
CA ASN A 137 5.06 -16.59 -1.26
C ASN A 137 5.55 -16.56 -2.71
N SER A 138 5.38 -15.43 -3.39
CA SER A 138 5.85 -15.25 -4.76
C SER A 138 7.38 -15.20 -4.88
N LEU A 139 8.13 -15.00 -3.78
CA LEU A 139 9.60 -14.99 -3.78
C LEU A 139 10.20 -16.40 -3.91
N LYS A 140 9.40 -17.46 -3.68
CA LYS A 140 9.83 -18.84 -3.84
C LYS A 140 10.31 -19.09 -5.28
N LYS A 141 11.46 -19.74 -5.42
CA LYS A 141 12.04 -20.12 -6.72
C LYS A 141 11.49 -21.46 -7.18
N CYS A 142 11.44 -21.67 -8.50
CA CYS A 142 11.16 -22.99 -9.03
C CYS A 142 12.37 -23.90 -8.84
N PHE A 143 12.18 -25.07 -8.21
CA PHE A 143 13.19 -26.12 -8.16
C PHE A 143 13.18 -26.89 -9.49
N ALA A 144 14.15 -26.62 -10.37
CA ALA A 144 14.47 -27.50 -11.47
C ALA A 144 15.40 -28.61 -10.95
N PRO A 145 15.13 -29.90 -11.19
CA PRO A 145 16.16 -30.92 -11.03
C PRO A 145 17.37 -30.52 -11.88
N PRO A 146 18.61 -30.82 -11.45
CA PRO A 146 19.76 -30.64 -12.31
C PRO A 146 19.50 -31.33 -13.64
N ALA A 147 19.82 -30.66 -14.75
CA ALA A 147 19.81 -31.31 -16.05
C ALA A 147 20.74 -32.52 -15.94
N ILE A 148 20.21 -33.73 -16.13
CA ILE A 148 21.05 -34.92 -16.25
C ILE A 148 21.93 -34.62 -17.45
N GLN A 149 23.22 -34.35 -17.21
CA GLN A 149 24.19 -34.41 -18.28
C GLN A 149 24.20 -35.86 -18.69
N GLU A 150 23.51 -36.16 -19.79
CA GLU A 150 23.68 -37.41 -20.50
C GLU A 150 25.15 -37.40 -20.93
N TYR A 151 25.99 -38.05 -20.12
CA TYR A 151 27.36 -38.33 -20.50
C TYR A 151 27.25 -39.24 -21.70
N ASP A 152 27.52 -38.66 -22.87
CA ASP A 152 27.69 -39.37 -24.12
C ASP A 152 28.91 -40.27 -23.92
N TYR A 153 28.69 -41.47 -23.38
CA TYR A 153 29.65 -42.54 -23.49
C TYR A 153 29.62 -42.93 -24.96
N ASP A 154 30.34 -42.17 -25.78
CA ASP A 154 30.92 -42.62 -27.04
C ASP A 154 31.84 -43.79 -26.66
N TYR A 155 31.20 -44.94 -26.51
CA TYR A 155 31.83 -46.20 -26.20
C TYR A 155 32.62 -46.55 -27.46
N TYR A 156 33.91 -46.26 -27.42
CA TYR A 156 34.92 -46.81 -28.32
C TYR A 156 34.72 -48.33 -28.42
N LEU A 157 33.89 -48.79 -29.35
CA LEU A 157 33.92 -50.15 -29.84
C LEU A 157 35.21 -50.28 -30.63
N GLY A 158 36.19 -50.89 -29.96
CA GLY A 158 37.53 -51.04 -30.43
C GLY A 158 37.67 -52.03 -31.59
N TYR A 159 38.82 -51.85 -32.25
CA TYR A 159 39.64 -52.82 -32.98
C TYR A 159 39.08 -53.49 -34.22
#